data_AF-A0A820ZI60-F1
#
_entry.id   AF-A0A820ZI60-F1
#
_cell.length_a   1.000
_cell.length_b   1.000
_cell.length_c   1.000
_cell.angle_alpha   90.00
_cell.angle_beta   90.00
_cell.angle_gamma   90.00
#
_symmetry.space_group_name_H-M   'P 1'
#
loop_
_entity.id
_entity.type
_entity.pdbx_description
1 polymer ?
#
loop_
_entity_poly.entity_id
_entity_poly.type
_entity_poly.pdbx_seq_one_letter_code
_entity_poly.pdbx_strand_id
1 'polypeptide(L)'
;RNLYTMLPQEEALNILVEFLNVHGYTKVKGIPLETIRLLASIVLKENVFVYGKIIYQQILGGAMGSSFTLTLANIFMWKWQKKLVRRQDMTREYYGREYIIENANTWHPNIKLEYKIGKSLPFLDILLTNINGTLSTSVYHKPAAESYVVPFISDHPRHVFEKIVQTNLRRAIKYSSTFQSFNDERRYIKSTFLYNGYPSTFIDKIFRKNFSGYISSRSFLSFIDNEDQFLHMRIALSGQPSRQQSQVEMRIATLTTDSDHLIEELDKKQEFPIQEKTNPNQFQNKLIIHYTHEKRFNTRKRDLHRIFEQTFANTPILETKLIVGNRNQKSTMKELIRKRPRKAILKNKPKANENRKKRHHQLHPKNQRNNNPIRNKHRHHLHP
;
A
#
# COMPACT_ATOMS: atom_id res chain seq x y z
N ARG A 1 31.88 7.49 9.88
CA ARG A 1 31.81 8.31 11.13
C ARG A 1 30.39 8.86 11.30
N ASN A 2 29.93 9.20 12.51
CA ASN A 2 28.63 9.87 12.69
C ASN A 2 28.77 11.39 12.49
N LEU A 3 27.89 12.02 11.70
CA LEU A 3 27.93 13.45 11.40
C LEU A 3 27.54 14.31 12.60
N TYR A 4 26.49 13.94 13.34
CA TYR A 4 25.92 14.80 14.39
C TYR A 4 26.89 15.12 15.53
N THR A 5 27.83 14.21 15.82
CA THR A 5 28.89 14.36 16.83
C THR A 5 30.18 14.97 16.30
N MET A 6 30.29 15.17 14.98
CA MET A 6 31.49 15.69 14.31
C MET A 6 31.23 17.04 13.61
N LEU A 7 30.04 17.61 13.78
CA LEU A 7 29.63 18.87 13.16
C LEU A 7 30.47 20.04 13.73
N PRO A 8 31.23 20.80 12.92
CA PRO A 8 31.95 21.98 13.41
C PRO A 8 30.94 23.08 13.79
N GLN A 9 30.88 23.44 15.06
CA GLN A 9 29.80 24.29 15.59
C GLN A 9 29.75 25.67 14.93
N GLU A 10 30.89 26.40 14.87
CA GLU A 10 30.97 27.71 14.22
C GLU A 10 30.64 27.67 12.73
N GLU A 11 31.17 26.68 12.00
CA GLU A 11 30.90 26.56 10.57
C GLU A 11 29.41 26.28 10.33
N ALA A 12 28.80 25.39 11.11
CA ALA A 12 27.37 25.10 11.01
C ALA A 12 26.48 26.31 11.36
N LEU A 13 26.86 27.12 12.35
CA LEU A 13 26.16 28.37 12.70
C LEU A 13 26.22 29.41 11.58
N ASN A 14 27.37 29.52 10.91
CA ASN A 14 27.52 30.43 9.78
C ASN A 14 26.79 29.91 8.53
N ILE A 15 26.77 28.60 8.30
CA ILE A 15 26.00 27.95 7.22
C ILE A 15 24.48 28.05 7.45
N LEU A 16 24.01 28.07 8.70
CA LEU A 16 22.61 28.34 9.04
C LEU A 16 22.18 29.74 8.56
N VAL A 17 23.00 30.76 8.80
CA VAL A 17 22.72 32.14 8.35
C VAL A 17 22.85 32.26 6.82
N GLU A 18 23.83 31.61 6.20
CA GLU A 18 23.92 31.52 4.73
C GLU A 18 22.67 30.86 4.12
N PHE A 19 22.19 29.76 4.70
CA PHE A 19 20.98 29.05 4.27
C PHE A 19 19.74 29.94 4.32
N LEU A 20 19.52 30.64 5.44
CA LEU A 20 18.38 31.54 5.61
C LEU A 20 18.43 32.71 4.63
N ASN A 21 19.60 33.34 4.43
CA ASN A 21 19.79 34.41 3.45
C ASN A 21 19.54 33.92 2.00
N VAL A 22 20.09 32.77 1.60
CA VAL A 22 19.90 32.21 0.25
C VAL A 22 18.45 31.84 -0.03
N HIS A 23 17.65 31.54 1.01
CA HIS A 23 16.21 31.33 0.89
C HIS A 23 15.36 32.59 1.18
N GLY A 24 15.97 33.78 1.17
CA GLY A 24 15.27 35.08 1.23
C GLY A 24 14.80 35.52 2.62
N TYR A 25 15.16 34.80 3.69
CA TYR A 25 14.77 35.16 5.06
C TYR A 25 15.71 36.22 5.64
N THR A 26 15.22 37.44 5.81
CA THR A 26 15.88 38.46 6.66
C THR A 26 15.49 38.32 8.14
N LYS A 27 14.31 37.73 8.41
CA LYS A 27 13.78 37.39 9.73
C LYS A 27 12.99 36.09 9.65
N VAL A 28 12.98 35.28 10.71
CA VAL A 28 12.12 34.09 10.84
C VAL A 28 11.14 34.32 11.99
N LYS A 29 9.83 34.32 11.71
CA LYS A 29 8.77 34.67 12.69
C LYS A 29 9.03 36.02 13.41
N GLY A 30 9.58 37.00 12.70
CA GLY A 30 9.96 38.31 13.25
C GLY A 30 11.35 38.38 13.92
N ILE A 31 11.98 37.24 14.21
CA ILE A 31 13.30 37.16 14.85
C ILE A 31 14.41 37.42 13.81
N PRO A 32 15.35 38.36 14.02
CA PRO A 32 16.48 38.61 13.13
C PRO A 32 17.46 37.43 13.02
N LEU A 33 18.18 37.32 11.90
CA LEU A 33 19.14 36.23 11.68
C LEU A 33 20.25 36.15 12.75
N GLU A 34 20.79 37.27 13.22
CA GLU A 34 21.81 37.24 14.28
C GLU A 34 21.25 36.73 15.61
N THR A 35 20.00 37.05 15.94
CA THR A 35 19.33 36.48 17.12
C THR A 35 19.09 34.98 16.94
N ILE A 36 18.79 34.51 15.73
CA ILE A 36 18.71 33.06 15.42
C ILE A 36 20.09 32.40 15.56
N ARG A 37 21.17 33.04 15.08
CA ARG A 37 22.54 32.53 15.22
C ARG A 37 22.98 32.46 16.68
N LEU A 38 22.58 33.44 17.50
CA LEU A 38 22.82 33.45 18.95
C LEU A 38 22.03 32.36 19.68
N LEU A 39 20.73 32.19 19.41
CA LEU A 39 19.93 31.12 20.00
C LEU A 39 20.45 29.74 19.58
N ALA A 40 20.86 29.58 18.33
CA ALA A 40 21.49 28.37 17.82
C ALA A 40 22.85 28.10 18.46
N SER A 41 23.66 29.13 18.74
CA SER A 41 24.97 28.94 19.35
C SER A 41 24.85 28.51 20.82
N ILE A 42 23.89 29.06 21.57
CA ILE A 42 23.57 28.61 22.93
C ILE A 42 23.21 27.11 22.94
N VAL A 43 22.33 26.66 22.04
CA VAL A 43 21.89 25.25 21.96
C VAL A 43 23.00 24.27 21.57
N LEU A 44 24.09 24.74 20.94
CA LEU A 44 25.25 23.90 20.60
C LEU A 44 26.36 23.94 21.66
N LYS A 45 26.71 25.14 22.14
CA LYS A 45 27.88 25.38 23.00
C LYS A 45 27.59 25.13 24.47
N GLU A 46 26.41 25.54 24.96
CA GLU A 46 26.02 25.37 26.36
C GLU A 46 25.46 23.97 26.64
N ASN A 47 25.71 23.00 25.75
CA ASN A 47 25.34 21.61 25.98
C ASN A 47 26.33 20.95 26.96
N VAL A 48 25.91 20.90 28.23
CA VAL A 48 26.66 20.33 29.34
C VAL A 48 25.97 19.06 29.83
N PHE A 49 26.74 18.00 30.10
CA PHE A 49 26.26 16.71 30.59
C PHE A 49 27.14 16.16 31.71
N VAL A 50 26.60 15.23 32.50
CA VAL A 50 27.30 14.58 33.62
C VAL A 50 27.59 13.12 33.28
N TYR A 51 28.83 12.69 33.47
CA TYR A 51 29.24 11.28 33.37
C TYR A 51 30.23 10.95 34.47
N GLY A 52 30.04 9.82 35.18
CA GLY A 52 30.95 9.43 36.29
C GLY A 52 31.04 10.44 37.44
N LYS A 53 29.99 11.25 37.67
CA LYS A 53 29.96 12.44 38.56
C LYS A 53 30.82 13.64 38.11
N ILE A 54 31.45 13.57 36.94
CA ILE A 54 32.21 14.68 36.32
C ILE A 54 31.31 15.41 35.33
N ILE A 55 31.44 16.74 35.26
CA ILE A 55 30.71 17.62 34.35
C ILE A 55 31.54 17.82 33.07
N TYR A 56 30.91 17.66 31.91
CA TYR A 56 31.54 17.79 30.58
C TYR A 56 30.73 18.72 29.67
N GLN A 57 31.42 19.55 28.88
CA GLN A 57 30.81 20.41 27.85
C GLN A 57 31.08 19.83 26.45
N GLN A 58 30.09 19.86 25.56
CA GLN A 58 30.25 19.35 24.20
C GLN A 58 30.87 20.40 23.25
N ILE A 59 32.18 20.30 23.03
CA ILE A 59 32.95 21.21 22.15
C ILE A 59 32.85 20.91 20.64
N LEU A 60 32.27 19.77 20.24
CA LEU A 60 32.13 19.36 18.83
C LEU A 60 30.83 18.59 18.60
N GLY A 61 30.16 18.85 17.47
CA GLY A 61 28.83 18.31 17.21
C GLY A 61 27.74 19.05 17.98
N GLY A 62 26.57 18.42 18.08
CA GLY A 62 25.53 18.78 19.05
C GLY A 62 24.98 17.52 19.74
N ALA A 63 24.06 17.72 20.70
CA ALA A 63 23.52 16.63 21.50
C ALA A 63 22.81 15.57 20.65
N MET A 64 23.12 14.28 20.86
CA MET A 64 22.29 13.22 20.28
C MET A 64 20.87 13.30 20.84
N GLY A 65 19.87 13.24 19.96
CA GLY A 65 18.46 13.44 20.32
C GLY A 65 17.98 14.89 20.21
N SER A 66 18.86 15.88 20.06
CA SER A 66 18.45 17.27 19.78
C SER A 66 17.82 17.37 18.38
N SER A 67 16.55 17.78 18.36
CA SER A 67 15.82 18.06 17.12
C SER A 67 16.46 19.20 16.31
N PHE A 68 17.06 20.18 16.99
CA PHE A 68 17.79 21.25 16.33
C PHE A 68 19.09 20.76 15.67
N THR A 69 19.87 19.89 16.35
CA THR A 69 21.11 19.33 15.79
C THR A 69 20.83 18.49 14.53
N LEU A 70 19.70 17.79 14.46
CA LEU A 70 19.24 17.12 13.25
C LEU A 70 18.98 18.11 12.10
N THR A 71 18.21 19.17 12.34
CA THR A 71 17.93 20.21 11.33
C THR A 71 19.21 20.90 10.87
N LEU A 72 20.12 21.23 11.79
CA LEU A 72 21.36 21.93 11.49
C LEU A 72 22.33 21.07 10.67
N ALA A 73 22.45 19.76 10.97
CA ALA A 73 23.27 18.85 10.19
C ALA A 73 22.76 18.69 8.75
N ASN A 74 21.43 18.71 8.53
CA ASN A 74 20.87 18.73 7.18
C ASN A 74 21.22 20.01 6.41
N ILE A 75 21.20 21.18 7.09
CA ILE A 75 21.58 22.48 6.52
C ILE A 75 23.09 22.53 6.21
N PHE A 76 23.94 21.93 7.06
CA PHE A 76 25.37 21.75 6.80
C PHE A 76 25.60 20.90 5.54
N MET A 77 24.90 19.75 5.45
CA MET A 77 24.99 18.87 4.28
C MET A 77 24.48 19.53 3.00
N TRP A 78 23.47 20.41 3.05
CA TRP A 78 23.02 21.19 1.88
C TRP A 78 24.16 22.01 1.25
N LYS A 79 24.98 22.71 2.04
CA LYS A 79 26.11 23.49 1.50
C LYS A 79 27.20 22.59 0.93
N TRP A 80 27.49 21.48 1.59
CA TRP A 80 28.50 20.52 1.13
C TRP A 80 28.04 19.78 -0.15
N GLN A 81 26.80 19.30 -0.18
CA GLN A 81 26.20 18.58 -1.31
C GLN A 81 26.03 19.44 -2.56
N LYS A 82 25.87 20.77 -2.46
CA LYS A 82 25.89 21.68 -3.63
C LYS A 82 27.11 21.46 -4.53
N LYS A 83 28.27 21.10 -3.98
CA LYS A 83 29.49 20.80 -4.76
C LYS A 83 29.42 19.44 -5.48
N LEU A 84 28.69 18.46 -4.93
CA LEU A 84 28.41 17.18 -5.60
C LEU A 84 27.40 17.36 -6.72
N VAL A 85 26.22 17.91 -6.40
CA VAL A 85 25.09 18.07 -7.33
C VAL A 85 25.53 18.82 -8.59
N ARG A 86 26.21 19.97 -8.44
CA ARG A 86 26.76 20.73 -9.59
C ARG A 86 27.71 19.93 -10.47
N ARG A 87 28.50 19.00 -9.93
CA ARG A 87 29.34 18.11 -10.77
C ARG A 87 28.49 17.11 -11.55
N GLN A 88 27.47 16.52 -10.91
CA GLN A 88 26.57 15.57 -11.55
C GLN A 88 25.69 16.20 -12.63
N ASP A 89 25.22 17.43 -12.42
CA ASP A 89 24.49 18.19 -13.44
C ASP A 89 25.32 18.39 -14.71
N MET A 90 26.64 18.59 -14.57
CA MET A 90 27.58 18.73 -15.69
C MET A 90 27.96 17.39 -16.33
N THR A 91 28.24 16.34 -15.56
CA THR A 91 28.71 15.05 -16.10
C THR A 91 27.59 14.07 -16.47
N ARG A 92 26.36 14.33 -16.03
CA ARG A 92 25.19 13.41 -16.08
C ARG A 92 25.44 12.06 -15.39
N GLU A 93 26.41 11.99 -14.49
CA GLU A 93 26.73 10.77 -13.76
C GLU A 93 25.77 10.55 -12.58
N TYR A 94 24.99 9.48 -12.66
CA TYR A 94 24.24 8.96 -11.51
C TYR A 94 25.17 8.72 -10.32
N TYR A 95 24.67 8.99 -9.11
CA TYR A 95 25.43 8.86 -7.86
C TYR A 95 26.14 7.51 -7.76
N GLY A 96 27.45 7.51 -7.48
CA GLY A 96 28.16 6.30 -7.05
C GLY A 96 29.42 5.89 -7.81
N ARG A 97 30.01 6.72 -8.68
CA ARG A 97 31.38 6.45 -9.16
C ARG A 97 32.38 6.69 -8.02
N GLU A 98 33.20 5.68 -7.75
CA GLU A 98 34.24 5.62 -6.71
C GLU A 98 35.09 6.90 -6.63
N TYR A 99 35.68 7.30 -7.76
CA TYR A 99 36.44 8.54 -7.93
C TYR A 99 35.74 9.82 -7.44
N ILE A 100 34.41 9.93 -7.60
CA ILE A 100 33.64 11.10 -7.13
C ILE A 100 33.57 11.11 -5.60
N ILE A 101 33.41 9.94 -4.98
CA ILE A 101 33.30 9.77 -3.53
C ILE A 101 34.66 10.00 -2.86
N GLU A 102 35.74 9.52 -3.47
CA GLU A 102 37.12 9.77 -3.00
C GLU A 102 37.49 11.25 -3.10
N ASN A 103 37.18 11.89 -4.23
CA ASN A 103 37.36 13.33 -4.41
C ASN A 103 36.55 14.11 -3.34
N ALA A 104 35.28 13.77 -3.14
CA ALA A 104 34.42 14.41 -2.13
C ALA A 104 34.95 14.26 -0.69
N ASN A 105 35.58 13.12 -0.36
CA ASN A 105 36.21 12.88 0.94
C ASN A 105 37.42 13.79 1.22
N THR A 106 37.97 14.49 0.22
CA THR A 106 38.99 15.53 0.43
C THR A 106 38.42 16.89 0.82
N TRP A 107 37.11 17.14 0.61
CA TRP A 107 36.54 18.49 0.69
C TRP A 107 36.23 18.99 2.11
N HIS A 108 36.20 18.11 3.11
CA HIS A 108 35.94 18.49 4.51
C HIS A 108 36.45 17.43 5.51
N PRO A 109 37.28 17.76 6.51
CA PRO A 109 37.96 16.78 7.37
C PRO A 109 37.03 15.93 8.24
N ASN A 110 35.83 16.44 8.56
CA ASN A 110 34.87 15.73 9.42
C ASN A 110 33.81 14.93 8.63
N ILE A 111 33.70 15.13 7.31
CA ILE A 111 32.81 14.32 6.47
C ILE A 111 33.64 13.21 5.83
N LYS A 112 33.27 11.95 6.09
CA LYS A 112 33.76 10.81 5.34
C LYS A 112 32.58 10.00 4.84
N LEU A 113 32.36 10.01 3.53
CA LEU A 113 31.52 9.07 2.83
C LEU A 113 32.21 7.70 2.81
N GLU A 114 31.46 6.67 3.15
CA GLU A 114 31.88 5.27 3.11
C GLU A 114 31.16 4.59 1.93
N TYR A 115 31.92 4.07 0.97
CA TYR A 115 31.40 3.28 -0.14
C TYR A 115 31.77 1.81 0.02
N LYS A 116 31.02 0.92 -0.63
CA LYS A 116 31.27 -0.54 -0.64
C LYS A 116 30.87 -1.11 -1.99
N ILE A 117 31.73 -1.92 -2.57
CA ILE A 117 31.52 -2.63 -3.83
C ILE A 117 31.24 -4.11 -3.52
N GLY A 118 30.26 -4.71 -4.19
CA GLY A 118 29.92 -6.12 -4.00
C GLY A 118 28.66 -6.54 -4.76
N LYS A 119 28.45 -7.86 -4.89
CA LYS A 119 27.25 -8.43 -5.54
C LYS A 119 25.95 -8.13 -4.75
N SER A 120 26.06 -8.00 -3.43
CA SER A 120 24.96 -7.68 -2.52
C SER A 120 25.37 -6.55 -1.58
N LEU A 121 24.53 -5.54 -1.42
CA LEU A 121 24.82 -4.34 -0.63
C LEU A 121 23.59 -3.92 0.20
N PRO A 122 23.68 -3.84 1.54
CA PRO A 122 22.63 -3.23 2.35
C PRO A 122 22.66 -1.70 2.22
N PHE A 123 21.52 -1.11 1.90
CA PHE A 123 21.28 0.33 1.87
C PHE A 123 20.02 0.67 2.66
N LEU A 124 20.20 1.37 3.79
CA LEU A 124 19.16 1.61 4.79
C LEU A 124 18.48 0.28 5.20
N ASP A 125 17.18 0.17 4.93
CA ASP A 125 16.33 -0.98 5.26
C ASP A 125 16.21 -2.01 4.13
N ILE A 126 16.94 -1.83 3.02
CA ILE A 126 16.85 -2.62 1.79
C ILE A 126 18.18 -3.34 1.54
N LEU A 127 18.13 -4.62 1.18
CA LEU A 127 19.27 -5.36 0.64
C LEU A 127 19.16 -5.37 -0.89
N LEU A 128 20.07 -4.66 -1.54
CA LEU A 128 20.24 -4.65 -3.00
C LEU A 128 21.08 -5.86 -3.39
N THR A 129 20.68 -6.58 -4.44
CA THR A 129 21.45 -7.70 -5.01
C THR A 129 21.50 -7.61 -6.53
N ASN A 130 22.69 -7.78 -7.11
CA ASN A 130 22.88 -7.83 -8.55
C ASN A 130 22.77 -9.28 -9.04
N ILE A 131 21.73 -9.56 -9.82
CA ILE A 131 21.47 -10.84 -10.45
C ILE A 131 21.66 -10.65 -11.96
N ASN A 132 22.87 -10.97 -12.43
CA ASN A 132 23.25 -10.96 -13.85
C ASN A 132 22.92 -9.64 -14.58
N GLY A 133 23.18 -8.50 -13.94
CA GLY A 133 22.89 -7.16 -14.45
C GLY A 133 21.54 -6.58 -14.01
N THR A 134 20.63 -7.41 -13.48
CA THR A 134 19.35 -6.95 -12.94
C THR A 134 19.43 -6.70 -11.43
N LEU A 135 19.00 -5.52 -10.99
CA LEU A 135 18.92 -5.18 -9.56
C LEU A 135 17.66 -5.78 -8.93
N SER A 136 17.84 -6.76 -8.05
CA SER A 136 16.79 -7.29 -7.18
C SER A 136 16.90 -6.69 -5.79
N THR A 137 15.76 -6.41 -5.17
CA THR A 137 15.67 -5.84 -3.82
C THR A 137 15.00 -6.80 -2.85
N SER A 138 15.37 -6.72 -1.58
CA SER A 138 14.77 -7.47 -0.47
C SER A 138 14.86 -6.65 0.81
N VAL A 139 14.18 -7.08 1.88
CA VAL A 139 14.31 -6.42 3.19
C VAL A 139 15.68 -6.75 3.80
N TYR A 140 16.40 -5.74 4.30
CA TYR A 140 17.63 -5.96 5.05
C TYR A 140 17.34 -6.09 6.55
N HIS A 141 17.86 -7.17 7.13
CA HIS A 141 17.96 -7.36 8.58
C HIS A 141 19.44 -7.37 8.98
N LYS A 142 19.80 -6.65 10.05
CA LYS A 142 21.17 -6.60 10.54
C LYS A 142 21.49 -7.93 11.25
N PRO A 143 22.61 -8.63 10.92
CA PRO A 143 22.92 -9.92 11.55
C PRO A 143 23.05 -9.91 13.08
N ALA A 144 23.36 -8.75 13.67
CA ALA A 144 23.46 -8.56 15.12
C ALA A 144 22.24 -7.87 15.75
N ALA A 145 21.12 -7.75 15.02
CA ALA A 145 19.86 -7.29 15.59
C ALA A 145 18.99 -8.49 15.94
N GLU A 146 18.61 -8.60 17.22
CA GLU A 146 17.61 -9.57 17.66
C GLU A 146 16.27 -9.32 16.95
N SER A 147 15.49 -10.38 16.74
CA SER A 147 14.11 -10.30 16.24
C SER A 147 13.13 -9.79 17.32
N TYR A 148 13.48 -8.68 17.98
CA TYR A 148 12.68 -8.06 19.02
C TYR A 148 11.68 -7.05 18.41
N VAL A 149 10.42 -7.18 18.80
CA VAL A 149 9.36 -6.19 18.57
C VAL A 149 8.59 -6.01 19.87
N VAL A 150 7.92 -4.87 20.05
CA VAL A 150 7.14 -4.57 21.28
C VAL A 150 6.31 -5.80 21.69
N PRO A 151 6.61 -6.44 22.85
CA PRO A 151 6.00 -7.71 23.22
C PRO A 151 4.48 -7.59 23.37
N PHE A 152 3.74 -8.60 22.94
CA PHE A 152 2.27 -8.55 22.92
C PHE A 152 1.62 -8.39 24.31
N ILE A 153 2.37 -8.67 25.38
CA ILE A 153 1.94 -8.54 26.77
C ILE A 153 2.17 -7.13 27.36
N SER A 154 2.86 -6.23 26.65
CA SER A 154 3.05 -4.85 27.12
C SER A 154 1.74 -4.07 27.11
N ASP A 155 1.53 -3.18 28.09
CA ASP A 155 0.36 -2.31 28.13
C ASP A 155 0.41 -1.23 27.04
N HIS A 156 -0.03 -1.59 25.83
CA HIS A 156 -0.08 -0.71 24.66
C HIS A 156 -1.46 -0.86 23.98
N PRO A 157 -2.11 0.25 23.57
CA PRO A 157 -3.41 0.20 22.90
C PRO A 157 -3.41 -0.71 21.67
N ARG A 158 -4.46 -1.51 21.50
CA ARG A 158 -4.48 -2.61 20.50
C ARG A 158 -4.21 -2.18 19.05
N HIS A 159 -4.49 -0.91 18.72
CA HIS A 159 -4.19 -0.34 17.40
C HIS A 159 -2.67 -0.21 17.14
N VAL A 160 -1.84 -0.05 18.18
CA VAL A 160 -0.38 0.01 18.07
C VAL A 160 0.14 -1.33 17.56
N PHE A 161 -0.27 -2.43 18.18
CA PHE A 161 0.05 -3.78 17.71
C PHE A 161 -0.44 -4.06 16.28
N GLU A 162 -1.66 -3.62 15.91
CA GLU A 162 -2.11 -3.71 14.50
C GLU A 162 -1.21 -2.92 13.54
N LYS A 163 -0.71 -1.75 13.96
CA LYS A 163 0.15 -0.88 13.16
C LYS A 163 1.59 -1.41 13.04
N ILE A 164 2.16 -2.01 14.08
CA ILE A 164 3.51 -2.59 14.02
C ILE A 164 3.52 -3.77 13.00
N VAL A 165 2.52 -4.65 13.04
CA VAL A 165 2.36 -5.74 12.06
C VAL A 165 2.08 -5.19 10.65
N GLN A 166 1.18 -4.21 10.50
CA GLN A 166 0.87 -3.58 9.21
C GLN A 166 2.09 -2.88 8.57
N THR A 167 2.92 -2.21 9.37
CA THR A 167 4.10 -1.50 8.87
C THR A 167 5.17 -2.47 8.37
N ASN A 168 5.46 -3.54 9.13
CA ASN A 168 6.41 -4.57 8.68
C ASN A 168 5.92 -5.28 7.42
N LEU A 169 4.63 -5.63 7.32
CA LEU A 169 4.09 -6.22 6.10
C LEU A 169 4.18 -5.26 4.89
N ARG A 170 3.94 -3.96 5.07
CA ARG A 170 4.09 -2.96 4.01
C ARG A 170 5.55 -2.76 3.61
N ARG A 171 6.50 -2.81 4.56
CA ARG A 171 7.96 -2.81 4.31
C ARG A 171 8.34 -3.98 3.41
N ALA A 172 7.87 -5.19 3.73
CA ALA A 172 8.10 -6.40 2.93
C ALA A 172 7.62 -6.25 1.47
N ILE A 173 6.39 -5.76 1.27
CA ILE A 173 5.82 -5.62 -0.09
C ILE A 173 6.57 -4.54 -0.89
N LYS A 174 6.96 -3.42 -0.28
CA LYS A 174 7.64 -2.33 -1.00
C LYS A 174 9.09 -2.69 -1.35
N TYR A 175 9.80 -3.37 -0.47
CA TYR A 175 11.25 -3.63 -0.63
C TYR A 175 11.59 -4.96 -1.30
N SER A 176 10.68 -5.92 -1.39
CA SER A 176 10.93 -7.17 -2.13
C SER A 176 10.71 -6.98 -3.63
N SER A 177 11.64 -7.43 -4.48
CA SER A 177 11.47 -7.41 -5.94
C SER A 177 10.78 -8.65 -6.51
N THR A 178 10.94 -9.81 -5.89
CA THR A 178 10.35 -11.08 -6.35
C THR A 178 9.29 -11.58 -5.37
N PHE A 179 8.34 -12.37 -5.86
CA PHE A 179 7.34 -12.97 -4.99
C PHE A 179 7.96 -13.91 -3.94
N GLN A 180 9.07 -14.57 -4.27
CA GLN A 180 9.79 -15.44 -3.33
C GLN A 180 10.39 -14.64 -2.15
N SER A 181 11.14 -13.56 -2.40
CA SER A 181 11.74 -12.78 -1.30
C SER A 181 10.68 -12.10 -0.42
N PHE A 182 9.53 -11.73 -0.99
CA PHE A 182 8.37 -11.32 -0.22
C PHE A 182 7.81 -12.46 0.65
N ASN A 183 7.70 -13.69 0.14
CA ASN A 183 7.20 -14.82 0.92
C ASN A 183 8.14 -15.23 2.06
N ASP A 184 9.45 -15.17 1.85
CA ASP A 184 10.44 -15.45 2.89
C ASP A 184 10.42 -14.37 3.98
N GLU A 185 10.33 -13.09 3.60
CA GLU A 185 10.10 -12.01 4.55
C GLU A 185 8.76 -12.15 5.28
N ARG A 186 7.69 -12.57 4.59
CA ARG A 186 6.36 -12.85 5.19
C ARG A 186 6.43 -13.96 6.24
N ARG A 187 7.25 -14.99 6.01
CA ARG A 187 7.54 -16.06 6.99
C ARG A 187 8.33 -15.50 8.17
N TYR A 188 9.44 -14.81 7.92
CA TYR A 188 10.29 -14.19 8.95
C TYR A 188 9.49 -13.24 9.87
N ILE A 189 8.68 -12.37 9.29
CA ILE A 189 7.77 -11.46 10.00
C ILE A 189 6.81 -12.26 10.90
N LYS A 190 6.17 -13.32 10.39
CA LYS A 190 5.23 -14.12 11.18
C LYS A 190 5.93 -14.83 12.34
N SER A 191 7.09 -15.44 12.11
CA SER A 191 7.90 -16.07 13.16
C SER A 191 8.34 -15.07 14.23
N THR A 192 8.79 -13.88 13.82
CA THR A 192 9.16 -12.77 14.72
C THR A 192 8.01 -12.36 15.62
N PHE A 193 6.80 -12.14 15.06
CA PHE A 193 5.64 -11.79 15.88
C PHE A 193 5.19 -12.91 16.81
N LEU A 194 5.25 -14.19 16.38
CA LEU A 194 4.95 -15.34 17.24
C LEU A 194 5.94 -15.44 18.42
N TYR A 195 7.23 -15.24 18.16
CA TYR A 195 8.29 -15.22 19.20
C TYR A 195 8.06 -14.13 20.26
N ASN A 196 7.59 -12.95 19.85
CA ASN A 196 7.24 -11.84 20.75
C ASN A 196 5.80 -11.94 21.31
N GLY A 197 5.19 -13.13 21.30
CA GLY A 197 3.93 -13.46 21.98
C GLY A 197 2.63 -13.09 21.23
N TYR A 198 2.68 -12.69 19.97
CA TYR A 198 1.48 -12.27 19.22
C TYR A 198 0.68 -13.52 18.77
N PRO A 199 -0.63 -13.63 19.07
CA PRO A 199 -1.44 -14.76 18.61
C PRO A 199 -1.51 -14.86 17.09
N SER A 200 -1.29 -16.05 16.51
CA SER A 200 -1.34 -16.24 15.04
C SER A 200 -2.63 -15.71 14.45
N THR A 201 -3.78 -15.97 15.08
CA THR A 201 -5.10 -15.50 14.63
C THR A 201 -5.18 -13.97 14.46
N PHE A 202 -4.43 -13.20 15.27
CA PHE A 202 -4.33 -11.75 15.18
C PHE A 202 -3.40 -11.32 14.02
N ILE A 203 -2.23 -11.94 13.88
CA ILE A 203 -1.31 -11.73 12.74
C ILE A 203 -2.05 -12.01 11.42
N ASP A 204 -2.69 -13.19 11.33
CA ASP A 204 -3.40 -13.66 10.14
C ASP A 204 -4.65 -12.81 9.84
N LYS A 205 -5.31 -12.22 10.86
CA LYS A 205 -6.37 -11.22 10.68
C LYS A 205 -5.82 -9.94 10.03
N ILE A 206 -4.65 -9.45 10.48
CA ILE A 206 -4.03 -8.23 9.95
C ILE A 206 -3.50 -8.46 8.53
N PHE A 207 -2.90 -9.62 8.25
CA PHE A 207 -2.46 -10.00 6.90
C PHE A 207 -3.65 -10.01 5.93
N ARG A 208 -4.73 -10.74 6.26
CA ARG A 208 -5.99 -10.74 5.48
C ARG A 208 -6.57 -9.32 5.28
N LYS A 209 -6.57 -8.48 6.32
CA LYS A 209 -7.04 -7.08 6.27
C LYS A 209 -6.20 -6.16 5.36
N ASN A 210 -4.92 -6.46 5.15
CA ASN A 210 -4.08 -5.73 4.18
C ASN A 210 -4.22 -6.31 2.77
N PHE A 211 -4.39 -7.63 2.64
CA PHE A 211 -4.49 -8.29 1.34
C PHE A 211 -5.90 -8.21 0.71
N SER A 212 -6.96 -7.93 1.48
CA SER A 212 -8.36 -7.97 1.01
C SER A 212 -8.74 -6.94 -0.06
N GLY A 213 -7.89 -5.96 -0.34
CA GLY A 213 -8.04 -5.03 -1.48
C GLY A 213 -7.41 -5.52 -2.78
N TYR A 214 -6.70 -6.65 -2.75
CA TYR A 214 -5.86 -7.15 -3.86
C TYR A 214 -6.11 -8.64 -4.15
N ILE A 215 -6.29 -9.45 -3.11
CA ILE A 215 -6.87 -10.79 -3.23
C ILE A 215 -8.38 -10.63 -3.39
N SER A 216 -8.96 -11.32 -4.38
CA SER A 216 -10.41 -11.35 -4.54
C SER A 216 -11.08 -11.88 -3.26
N SER A 217 -12.10 -11.18 -2.74
CA SER A 217 -12.84 -11.52 -1.51
C SER A 217 -13.69 -12.81 -1.60
N ARG A 218 -13.32 -13.69 -2.52
CA ARG A 218 -13.97 -14.92 -2.98
C ARG A 218 -13.00 -16.11 -3.03
N SER A 219 -11.70 -15.85 -2.92
CA SER A 219 -10.64 -16.85 -2.81
C SER A 219 -10.78 -17.63 -1.50
N PHE A 220 -10.62 -18.95 -1.57
CA PHE A 220 -10.47 -19.79 -0.37
C PHE A 220 -9.05 -19.69 0.22
N LEU A 221 -8.05 -19.40 -0.63
CA LEU A 221 -6.69 -19.10 -0.21
C LEU A 221 -6.66 -17.71 0.43
N SER A 222 -6.22 -17.65 1.69
CA SER A 222 -6.26 -16.44 2.53
C SER A 222 -5.01 -15.56 2.47
N PHE A 223 -4.03 -15.97 1.66
CA PHE A 223 -2.74 -15.32 1.46
C PHE A 223 -2.44 -15.15 -0.02
N ILE A 224 -1.42 -14.35 -0.34
CA ILE A 224 -0.96 -14.16 -1.72
C ILE A 224 -0.17 -15.41 -2.12
N ASP A 225 -0.64 -16.13 -3.12
CA ASP A 225 -0.06 -17.40 -3.61
C ASP A 225 0.26 -17.38 -5.12
N ASN A 226 0.29 -16.17 -5.71
CA ASN A 226 0.58 -15.88 -7.12
C ASN A 226 1.46 -14.63 -7.26
N GLU A 227 2.40 -14.63 -8.22
CA GLU A 227 3.29 -13.50 -8.47
C GLU A 227 2.57 -12.26 -9.05
N ASP A 228 1.58 -12.43 -9.93
CA ASP A 228 0.79 -11.32 -10.50
C ASP A 228 0.08 -10.49 -9.40
N GLN A 229 -0.44 -11.18 -8.39
CA GLN A 229 -1.14 -10.56 -7.26
C GLN A 229 -0.17 -9.75 -6.39
N PHE A 230 1.06 -10.26 -6.22
CA PHE A 230 2.14 -9.55 -5.55
C PHE A 230 2.59 -8.32 -6.36
N LEU A 231 2.80 -8.45 -7.67
CA LEU A 231 3.22 -7.36 -8.55
C LEU A 231 2.17 -6.23 -8.57
N HIS A 232 0.89 -6.55 -8.74
CA HIS A 232 -0.21 -5.57 -8.68
C HIS A 232 -0.25 -4.84 -7.32
N MET A 233 -0.06 -5.57 -6.22
CA MET A 233 0.01 -4.97 -4.88
C MET A 233 1.24 -4.08 -4.69
N ARG A 234 2.40 -4.50 -5.21
CA ARG A 234 3.65 -3.73 -5.16
C ARG A 234 3.52 -2.43 -5.95
N ILE A 235 2.96 -2.46 -7.15
CA ILE A 235 2.68 -1.26 -7.97
C ILE A 235 1.77 -0.29 -7.19
N ALA A 236 0.63 -0.79 -6.69
CA ALA A 236 -0.33 0.02 -5.95
C ALA A 236 0.20 0.63 -4.63
N LEU A 237 1.20 0.00 -4.00
CA LEU A 237 1.88 0.55 -2.81
C LEU A 237 3.14 1.36 -3.12
N SER A 238 3.70 1.22 -4.32
CA SER A 238 4.85 2.01 -4.78
C SER A 238 4.41 3.38 -5.28
N GLY A 239 3.27 3.45 -5.97
CA GLY A 239 2.59 4.69 -6.35
C GLY A 239 1.81 5.38 -5.22
N GLN A 240 1.80 4.83 -3.99
CA GLN A 240 1.21 5.52 -2.84
C GLN A 240 2.25 6.40 -2.13
N PRO A 241 2.01 7.72 -2.02
CA PRO A 241 2.87 8.61 -1.26
C PRO A 241 2.87 8.27 0.24
N SER A 242 4.02 8.46 0.90
CA SER A 242 4.11 8.44 2.36
C SER A 242 3.19 9.50 2.97
N ARG A 243 2.68 9.32 4.20
CA ARG A 243 1.80 10.32 4.86
C ARG A 243 2.40 11.73 4.90
N GLN A 244 3.72 11.86 4.98
CA GLN A 244 4.42 13.14 4.89
C GLN A 244 4.45 13.69 3.45
N GLN A 245 4.69 12.84 2.45
CA GLN A 245 4.59 13.21 1.03
C GLN A 245 3.15 13.65 0.71
N SER A 246 2.12 12.89 1.13
CA SER A 246 0.71 13.28 0.98
C SER A 246 0.40 14.62 1.64
N GLN A 247 1.04 14.96 2.77
CA GLN A 247 0.86 16.27 3.42
C GLN A 247 1.56 17.42 2.68
N VAL A 248 2.64 17.14 1.94
CA VAL A 248 3.33 18.11 1.07
C VAL A 248 2.58 18.24 -0.25
N GLU A 249 2.19 17.13 -0.87
CA GLU A 249 1.37 17.06 -2.09
C GLU A 249 0.00 17.72 -1.88
N MET A 250 -0.67 17.53 -0.73
CA MET A 250 -1.89 18.26 -0.40
C MET A 250 -1.65 19.78 -0.34
N ARG A 251 -0.51 20.24 0.18
CA ARG A 251 -0.16 21.68 0.24
C ARG A 251 0.18 22.26 -1.12
N ILE A 252 0.80 21.46 -2.00
CA ILE A 252 1.07 21.82 -3.39
C ILE A 252 -0.23 21.83 -4.19
N ALA A 253 -1.11 20.84 -4.00
CA ALA A 253 -2.42 20.77 -4.63
C ALA A 253 -3.30 21.97 -4.24
N THR A 254 -3.31 22.40 -2.97
CA THR A 254 -4.01 23.63 -2.56
C THR A 254 -3.43 24.92 -3.15
N LEU A 255 -2.32 24.87 -3.89
CA LEU A 255 -1.76 25.97 -4.69
C LEU A 255 -2.03 25.82 -6.20
N THR A 256 -2.59 24.67 -6.64
CA THR A 256 -2.93 24.38 -8.05
C THR A 256 -4.42 24.10 -8.26
N THR A 257 -5.24 24.02 -7.21
CA THR A 257 -6.70 23.81 -7.31
C THR A 257 -7.46 25.01 -7.87
N ASP A 258 -6.83 26.17 -8.02
CA ASP A 258 -7.45 27.37 -8.60
C ASP A 258 -7.52 27.35 -10.14
N SER A 259 -6.86 26.39 -10.82
CA SER A 259 -6.81 26.33 -12.29
C SER A 259 -7.56 25.17 -12.95
N ASP A 260 -7.52 23.97 -12.38
CA ASP A 260 -7.77 22.73 -13.15
C ASP A 260 -9.19 22.14 -13.00
N HIS A 261 -10.21 23.00 -12.95
CA HIS A 261 -11.61 22.60 -12.77
C HIS A 261 -12.31 22.24 -14.10
N LEU A 262 -11.78 21.28 -14.87
CA LEU A 262 -12.40 20.82 -16.13
C LEU A 262 -12.07 19.36 -16.50
N ILE A 263 -13.05 18.68 -17.13
CA ILE A 263 -13.02 17.33 -17.74
C ILE A 263 -13.12 16.14 -16.75
N GLU A 264 -14.25 15.42 -16.84
CA GLU A 264 -14.55 14.16 -16.12
C GLU A 264 -15.18 13.12 -17.10
N GLU A 265 -15.25 11.85 -16.68
CA GLU A 265 -16.05 10.72 -17.23
C GLU A 265 -15.60 9.94 -18.50
N LEU A 266 -16.23 8.75 -18.63
CA LEU A 266 -16.31 7.76 -19.75
C LEU A 266 -15.14 6.76 -19.94
N ASP A 267 -15.35 5.44 -20.21
CA ASP A 267 -16.46 4.50 -19.89
C ASP A 267 -15.95 3.01 -19.89
N LYS A 268 -16.80 1.97 -20.10
CA LYS A 268 -16.59 0.55 -19.73
C LYS A 268 -16.85 -0.47 -20.87
N LYS A 269 -16.32 -1.73 -20.75
CA LYS A 269 -16.90 -3.11 -21.08
C LYS A 269 -15.95 -4.10 -21.84
N GLN A 270 -15.86 -5.40 -21.47
CA GLN A 270 -16.56 -6.68 -21.93
C GLN A 270 -16.34 -7.06 -23.42
N GLU A 271 -16.27 -8.30 -23.95
CA GLU A 271 -16.26 -9.76 -23.56
C GLU A 271 -15.97 -10.58 -24.89
N PHE A 272 -15.72 -11.90 -25.09
CA PHE A 272 -15.65 -13.24 -24.42
C PHE A 272 -14.85 -14.22 -25.35
N PRO A 273 -14.47 -15.48 -24.98
CA PRO A 273 -14.97 -16.63 -25.79
C PRO A 273 -15.18 -18.04 -25.13
N ILE A 274 -16.29 -18.68 -25.54
CA ILE A 274 -16.49 -20.10 -26.02
C ILE A 274 -16.24 -21.34 -25.08
N GLN A 275 -16.99 -22.43 -25.34
CA GLN A 275 -16.92 -23.78 -24.74
C GLN A 275 -17.30 -24.87 -25.76
N GLU A 276 -16.80 -26.09 -25.61
CA GLU A 276 -17.32 -27.32 -26.25
C GLU A 276 -17.61 -28.46 -25.25
N LYS A 277 -18.16 -29.59 -25.72
CA LYS A 277 -18.60 -30.74 -24.90
C LYS A 277 -18.52 -32.09 -25.63
N THR A 278 -18.10 -33.12 -24.90
CA THR A 278 -18.47 -34.53 -25.14
C THR A 278 -18.65 -35.28 -23.81
N ASN A 279 -19.32 -36.45 -23.86
CA ASN A 279 -19.50 -37.40 -22.75
C ASN A 279 -19.50 -38.81 -23.38
N PRO A 280 -18.89 -39.81 -22.73
CA PRO A 280 -19.65 -41.02 -22.38
C PRO A 280 -19.54 -41.39 -20.89
N ASN A 281 -20.28 -42.43 -20.47
CA ASN A 281 -20.25 -42.95 -19.09
C ASN A 281 -19.42 -44.24 -18.98
N GLN A 282 -18.58 -44.28 -17.95
CA GLN A 282 -18.10 -45.50 -17.28
C GLN A 282 -17.98 -45.20 -15.77
N PHE A 283 -17.70 -46.23 -14.97
CA PHE A 283 -17.84 -46.24 -13.50
C PHE A 283 -17.05 -45.12 -12.80
N GLN A 284 -17.59 -44.62 -11.69
CA GLN A 284 -17.32 -43.27 -11.22
C GLN A 284 -16.19 -43.17 -10.19
N ASN A 285 -14.94 -43.15 -10.65
CA ASN A 285 -13.82 -42.59 -9.89
C ASN A 285 -13.95 -41.04 -9.85
N LYS A 286 -15.01 -40.52 -9.21
CA LYS A 286 -15.47 -39.10 -9.32
C LYS A 286 -15.96 -38.56 -7.97
N LEU A 287 -15.17 -37.68 -7.35
CA LEU A 287 -15.59 -36.96 -6.14
C LEU A 287 -16.45 -35.74 -6.54
N ILE A 288 -17.75 -35.76 -6.22
CA ILE A 288 -18.68 -34.67 -6.59
C ILE A 288 -18.92 -33.73 -5.40
N ILE A 289 -18.25 -32.58 -5.40
CA ILE A 289 -18.44 -31.54 -4.38
C ILE A 289 -19.52 -30.55 -4.85
N HIS A 290 -20.62 -30.49 -4.11
CA HIS A 290 -21.70 -29.54 -4.36
C HIS A 290 -21.65 -28.34 -3.41
N TYR A 291 -21.74 -27.12 -3.95
CA TYR A 291 -21.96 -25.90 -3.16
C TYR A 291 -23.17 -25.11 -3.66
N THR A 292 -23.80 -24.32 -2.78
CA THR A 292 -24.92 -23.43 -3.14
C THR A 292 -24.46 -22.29 -4.04
N HIS A 293 -25.12 -22.07 -5.17
CA HIS A 293 -24.76 -20.95 -6.05
C HIS A 293 -25.17 -19.60 -5.46
N GLU A 294 -24.16 -18.82 -5.09
CA GLU A 294 -24.26 -17.37 -4.92
C GLU A 294 -23.29 -16.69 -5.90
N LYS A 295 -23.65 -15.50 -6.37
CA LYS A 295 -22.83 -14.59 -7.19
C LYS A 295 -21.47 -14.22 -6.56
N ARG A 296 -21.29 -14.53 -5.27
CA ARG A 296 -20.05 -14.40 -4.50
C ARG A 296 -19.05 -15.55 -4.73
N PHE A 297 -19.48 -16.70 -5.24
CA PHE A 297 -18.67 -17.93 -5.31
C PHE A 297 -18.25 -18.33 -6.75
N ASN A 298 -18.14 -17.38 -7.69
CA ASN A 298 -17.78 -17.69 -9.08
C ASN A 298 -16.35 -18.25 -9.25
N THR A 299 -15.40 -17.92 -8.37
CA THR A 299 -14.03 -18.48 -8.38
C THR A 299 -13.94 -19.85 -7.72
N ARG A 300 -14.81 -20.12 -6.74
CA ARG A 300 -14.77 -21.25 -5.80
C ARG A 300 -14.58 -22.62 -6.47
N LYS A 301 -15.07 -22.79 -7.71
CA LYS A 301 -14.77 -23.98 -8.52
C LYS A 301 -13.28 -24.14 -8.81
N ARG A 302 -12.60 -23.12 -9.34
CA ARG A 302 -11.15 -23.13 -9.63
C ARG A 302 -10.35 -23.33 -8.34
N ASP A 303 -10.74 -22.61 -7.30
CA ASP A 303 -10.06 -22.62 -6.00
C ASP A 303 -10.08 -24.04 -5.39
N LEU A 304 -11.22 -24.74 -5.43
CA LEU A 304 -11.35 -26.12 -4.95
C LEU A 304 -10.60 -27.16 -5.81
N HIS A 305 -10.48 -26.96 -7.12
CA HIS A 305 -9.62 -27.81 -7.96
C HIS A 305 -8.14 -27.65 -7.59
N ARG A 306 -7.64 -26.41 -7.51
CA ARG A 306 -6.24 -26.13 -7.12
C ARG A 306 -5.91 -26.67 -5.72
N ILE A 307 -6.83 -26.54 -4.75
CA ILE A 307 -6.64 -27.08 -3.41
C ILE A 307 -6.55 -28.61 -3.45
N PHE A 308 -7.47 -29.28 -4.15
CA PHE A 308 -7.46 -30.74 -4.27
C PHE A 308 -6.17 -31.27 -4.90
N GLU A 309 -5.72 -30.65 -6.00
CA GLU A 309 -4.44 -30.95 -6.65
C GLU A 309 -3.25 -30.74 -5.70
N GLN A 310 -3.25 -29.66 -4.89
CA GLN A 310 -2.19 -29.37 -3.92
C GLN A 310 -2.18 -30.27 -2.68
N THR A 311 -3.35 -30.66 -2.16
CA THR A 311 -3.44 -31.47 -0.92
C THR A 311 -3.33 -32.97 -1.17
N PHE A 312 -3.72 -33.45 -2.35
CA PHE A 312 -3.76 -34.88 -2.68
C PHE A 312 -2.69 -35.33 -3.69
N ALA A 313 -1.77 -34.43 -4.08
CA ALA A 313 -0.69 -34.67 -5.05
C ALA A 313 0.04 -36.02 -4.90
N ASN A 314 0.33 -36.44 -3.67
CA ASN A 314 1.08 -37.65 -3.35
C ASN A 314 0.19 -38.80 -2.84
N THR A 315 -1.09 -38.82 -3.23
CA THR A 315 -2.08 -39.80 -2.75
C THR A 315 -2.91 -40.38 -3.91
N PRO A 316 -3.37 -41.65 -3.84
CA PRO A 316 -4.18 -42.26 -4.90
C PRO A 316 -5.54 -41.56 -5.11
N ILE A 317 -5.94 -40.66 -4.22
CA ILE A 317 -7.14 -39.81 -4.37
C ILE A 317 -7.01 -38.88 -5.61
N LEU A 318 -5.79 -38.54 -6.04
CA LEU A 318 -5.55 -37.71 -7.23
C LEU A 318 -6.10 -38.35 -8.52
N GLU A 319 -6.18 -39.69 -8.58
CA GLU A 319 -6.77 -40.44 -9.70
C GLU A 319 -8.31 -40.31 -9.76
N THR A 320 -8.93 -39.77 -8.70
CA THR A 320 -10.37 -39.50 -8.70
C THR A 320 -10.66 -38.12 -9.30
N LYS A 321 -11.49 -38.11 -10.35
CA LYS A 321 -11.86 -36.90 -11.09
C LYS A 321 -12.80 -36.04 -10.25
N LEU A 322 -12.26 -35.04 -9.56
CA LEU A 322 -13.04 -34.03 -8.85
C LEU A 322 -14.04 -33.34 -9.80
N ILE A 323 -15.31 -33.26 -9.40
CA ILE A 323 -16.36 -32.52 -10.10
C ILE A 323 -16.99 -31.54 -9.10
N VAL A 324 -16.48 -30.31 -9.08
CA VAL A 324 -17.12 -29.23 -8.32
C VAL A 324 -18.32 -28.68 -9.12
N GLY A 325 -19.49 -28.71 -8.51
CA GLY A 325 -20.77 -28.35 -9.13
C GLY A 325 -21.70 -27.55 -8.23
N ASN A 326 -22.67 -26.86 -8.83
CA ASN A 326 -23.56 -25.95 -8.13
C ASN A 326 -24.90 -26.62 -7.78
N ARG A 327 -25.44 -26.35 -6.59
CA ARG A 327 -26.85 -26.61 -6.24
C ARG A 327 -27.60 -25.28 -6.23
N ASN A 328 -28.77 -25.26 -6.88
CA ASN A 328 -29.64 -24.09 -6.97
C ASN A 328 -30.61 -24.07 -5.77
N GLN A 329 -30.82 -22.90 -5.16
CA GLN A 329 -31.96 -22.71 -4.25
C GLN A 329 -33.21 -22.37 -5.07
N LYS A 330 -34.41 -22.70 -4.56
CA LYS A 330 -35.69 -22.33 -5.21
C LYS A 330 -35.83 -20.81 -5.42
N SER A 331 -35.22 -19.99 -4.55
CA SER A 331 -35.22 -18.52 -4.65
C SER A 331 -34.39 -17.98 -5.82
N THR A 332 -33.16 -18.48 -6.03
CA THR A 332 -32.23 -17.96 -7.06
C THR A 332 -32.55 -18.38 -8.49
N MET A 333 -33.64 -19.14 -8.69
CA MET A 333 -34.13 -19.54 -10.02
C MET A 333 -34.35 -18.37 -10.97
N LYS A 334 -34.73 -17.17 -10.46
CA LYS A 334 -34.87 -15.94 -11.27
C LYS A 334 -33.55 -15.43 -11.87
N GLU A 335 -32.40 -15.61 -11.20
CA GLU A 335 -31.10 -15.19 -11.74
C GLU A 335 -30.62 -16.07 -12.91
N LEU A 336 -31.15 -17.30 -13.02
CA LEU A 336 -30.73 -18.30 -14.01
C LEU A 336 -31.58 -18.33 -15.29
N ILE A 337 -32.61 -17.47 -15.40
CA ILE A 337 -33.46 -17.39 -16.61
C ILE A 337 -32.74 -16.61 -17.72
N ARG A 338 -31.72 -17.24 -18.33
CA ARG A 338 -31.01 -16.72 -19.51
C ARG A 338 -30.83 -17.75 -20.63
N LYS A 339 -31.92 -18.44 -21.01
CA LYS A 339 -32.11 -18.97 -22.38
C LYS A 339 -33.55 -18.75 -22.82
N ARG A 340 -33.76 -18.11 -23.99
CA ARG A 340 -35.06 -18.14 -24.68
C ARG A 340 -35.39 -19.60 -25.03
N PRO A 341 -36.66 -20.05 -24.91
CA PRO A 341 -37.05 -21.38 -25.39
C PRO A 341 -36.80 -21.50 -26.90
N ARG A 342 -36.51 -22.72 -27.38
CA ARG A 342 -36.31 -22.98 -28.81
C ARG A 342 -37.60 -22.65 -29.57
N LYS A 343 -37.50 -21.92 -30.69
CA LYS A 343 -38.65 -21.43 -31.51
C LYS A 343 -39.67 -22.52 -31.87
N ALA A 344 -39.27 -23.79 -31.95
CA ALA A 344 -40.16 -24.92 -32.19
C ALA A 344 -41.30 -25.05 -31.16
N ILE A 345 -41.04 -24.74 -29.88
CA ILE A 345 -42.03 -24.87 -28.79
C ILE A 345 -43.12 -23.78 -28.88
N LEU A 346 -42.82 -22.66 -29.55
CA LEU A 346 -43.73 -21.52 -29.71
C LEU A 346 -44.60 -21.60 -30.98
N LYS A 347 -44.69 -22.76 -31.63
CA LYS A 347 -45.56 -23.00 -32.80
C LYS A 347 -46.57 -24.13 -32.53
N ASN A 348 -47.65 -23.80 -31.84
CA ASN A 348 -48.95 -24.41 -32.08
C ASN A 348 -50.03 -23.32 -32.06
N LYS A 349 -51.04 -23.47 -32.93
CA LYS A 349 -52.03 -22.43 -33.27
C LYS A 349 -53.28 -22.51 -32.37
N PRO A 350 -54.23 -21.57 -32.51
CA PRO A 350 -55.31 -21.82 -33.46
C PRO A 350 -55.50 -20.71 -34.52
N LYS A 351 -56.37 -20.97 -35.50
CA LYS A 351 -56.77 -20.00 -36.54
C LYS A 351 -57.84 -19.05 -35.97
N ALA A 352 -57.86 -17.81 -36.45
CA ALA A 352 -59.01 -16.90 -36.38
C ALA A 352 -59.12 -16.12 -37.70
N ASN A 353 -60.33 -15.73 -38.09
CA ASN A 353 -60.64 -15.31 -39.45
C ASN A 353 -60.25 -13.86 -39.78
N GLU A 354 -60.30 -13.56 -41.08
CA GLU A 354 -59.93 -12.30 -41.69
C GLU A 354 -60.88 -11.13 -41.37
N ASN A 355 -60.34 -9.92 -41.51
CA ASN A 355 -61.00 -8.74 -42.10
C ASN A 355 -62.47 -8.45 -41.75
N ARG A 356 -62.69 -7.50 -40.81
CA ARG A 356 -63.39 -6.22 -41.11
C ARG A 356 -63.50 -5.30 -39.87
N LYS A 357 -62.96 -4.08 -39.99
CA LYS A 357 -63.71 -2.79 -39.91
C LYS A 357 -62.78 -1.59 -40.07
N LYS A 358 -62.86 -0.90 -41.21
CA LYS A 358 -62.50 0.53 -41.31
C LYS A 358 -63.65 1.36 -40.73
N ARG A 359 -63.36 2.40 -39.92
CA ARG A 359 -63.93 3.76 -40.04
C ARG A 359 -63.34 4.70 -38.98
N HIS A 360 -63.25 5.99 -39.31
CA HIS A 360 -62.84 7.07 -38.41
C HIS A 360 -64.02 7.54 -37.55
N HIS A 361 -63.74 8.07 -36.36
CA HIS A 361 -63.93 9.47 -35.92
C HIS A 361 -63.40 9.53 -34.45
N GLN A 362 -62.49 10.42 -34.04
CA GLN A 362 -62.50 11.90 -34.03
C GLN A 362 -63.42 12.46 -32.93
N LEU A 363 -62.83 12.97 -31.83
CA LEU A 363 -63.11 14.26 -31.16
C LEU A 363 -62.25 14.43 -29.88
N HIS A 364 -62.35 15.60 -29.23
CA HIS A 364 -61.32 16.16 -28.32
C HIS A 364 -61.85 16.32 -26.84
N PRO A 365 -61.27 17.13 -25.91
CA PRO A 365 -61.22 16.76 -24.48
C PRO A 365 -62.13 17.62 -23.57
N LYS A 366 -62.13 17.37 -22.24
CA LYS A 366 -62.03 18.38 -21.16
C LYS A 366 -62.34 17.84 -19.74
N ASN A 367 -61.65 18.43 -18.74
CA ASN A 367 -62.17 18.82 -17.40
C ASN A 367 -62.62 17.74 -16.36
N GLN A 368 -62.67 17.98 -15.04
CA GLN A 368 -62.09 19.03 -14.15
C GLN A 368 -62.12 18.62 -12.65
N ARG A 369 -61.21 19.22 -11.85
CA ARG A 369 -61.38 19.76 -10.47
C ARG A 369 -61.82 18.91 -9.25
N ASN A 370 -61.14 19.21 -8.12
CA ASN A 370 -61.67 19.42 -6.75
C ASN A 370 -62.21 18.19 -5.95
N ASN A 371 -62.07 18.07 -4.62
CA ASN A 371 -61.79 19.03 -3.53
C ASN A 371 -60.91 18.44 -2.39
N ASN A 372 -60.00 19.28 -1.85
CA ASN A 372 -59.76 19.72 -0.45
C ASN A 372 -60.25 18.93 0.82
N PRO A 373 -59.69 19.22 2.04
CA PRO A 373 -59.24 18.17 2.98
C PRO A 373 -59.85 18.28 4.41
N ILE A 374 -59.02 18.23 5.47
CA ILE A 374 -59.32 18.34 6.94
C ILE A 374 -59.62 16.93 7.55
N ARG A 375 -59.06 16.45 8.69
CA ARG A 375 -58.88 17.10 10.01
C ARG A 375 -57.84 16.42 10.95
N ASN A 376 -57.13 17.26 11.74
CA ASN A 376 -56.64 17.10 13.14
C ASN A 376 -55.84 15.88 13.68
N LYS A 377 -54.70 16.25 14.32
CA LYS A 377 -54.26 15.96 15.70
C LYS A 377 -54.17 14.49 16.19
N HIS A 378 -52.98 14.12 16.72
CA HIS A 378 -52.66 14.43 18.13
C HIS A 378 -51.14 14.53 18.39
N ARG A 379 -50.77 15.37 19.36
CA ARG A 379 -49.44 15.34 20.03
C ARG A 379 -49.51 14.35 21.19
N HIS A 380 -48.37 13.74 21.53
CA HIS A 380 -47.89 13.72 22.92
C HIS A 380 -46.35 13.65 22.95
N HIS A 381 -45.72 14.47 23.79
CA HIS A 381 -44.37 14.23 24.28
C HIS A 381 -44.45 13.35 25.53
N LEU A 382 -43.37 12.64 25.87
CA LEU A 382 -42.59 12.92 27.09
C LEU A 382 -41.23 12.19 27.09
N HIS A 383 -40.22 12.91 27.55
CA HIS A 383 -38.92 12.43 28.07
C HIS A 383 -39.07 12.26 29.60
N PRO A 384 -38.09 11.74 30.39
CA PRO A 384 -36.63 11.64 30.17
C PRO A 384 -36.15 10.34 29.52
#